data_AF-A0A7I8JIS6-F1
#
_entry.id   AF-A0A7I8JIS6-F1
#
_cell.length_a   1.000
_cell.length_b   1.000
_cell.length_c   1.000
_cell.angle_alpha   90.00
_cell.angle_beta   90.00
_cell.angle_gamma   90.00
#
_symmetry.space_group_name_H-M   'P 1'
#
loop_
_entity.id
_entity.type
_entity.pdbx_description
1 polymer ?
#
loop_
_entity_poly.entity_id
_entity_poly.type
_entity_poly.pdbx_seq_one_letter_code
_entity_poly.pdbx_strand_id
1 'polypeptide(L)'
;MCDLGLLTSYLGIEVEQFGDMISLKQQRYALRILDHSGMQDCNPTATPLEAWFKFNNGVKSQSVDPTKFQSIIGSLRYLVHTT
;
A
#
# COMPACT_ATOMS: atom_id res chain seq x y z
N MET A 1 28.44 -0.44 24.24
CA MET A 1 27.22 -0.53 23.41
C MET A 1 26.73 0.88 23.20
N CYS A 2 26.58 1.31 21.94
CA CYS A 2 26.03 2.62 21.62
C CYS A 2 24.51 2.50 21.63
N ASP A 3 23.85 3.34 22.41
CA ASP A 3 22.41 3.49 22.35
C ASP A 3 22.05 4.27 21.08
N LEU A 4 21.23 3.68 20.22
CA LEU A 4 20.73 4.30 18.99
C LEU A 4 19.47 5.15 19.26
N GLY A 5 19.04 5.23 20.52
CA GLY A 5 17.82 5.90 20.91
C GLY A 5 16.58 5.06 20.62
N LEU A 6 15.43 5.71 20.61
CA LEU A 6 14.14 5.07 20.39
C LEU A 6 14.04 4.51 18.96
N LEU A 7 13.49 3.30 18.84
CA LEU A 7 13.14 2.68 17.56
C LEU A 7 12.24 3.60 16.73
N THR A 8 12.73 4.06 15.58
CA THR A 8 11.99 4.90 14.63
C THR A 8 11.51 4.14 13.39
N SER A 9 12.15 3.01 13.07
CA SER A 9 11.78 2.18 11.92
C SER A 9 12.14 0.72 12.17
N TYR A 10 11.24 -0.18 11.79
CA TYR A 10 11.48 -1.62 11.81
C TYR A 10 10.96 -2.26 10.53
N LEU A 11 11.80 -2.98 9.78
CA LEU A 11 11.46 -3.60 8.49
C LEU A 11 10.84 -2.64 7.45
N GLY A 12 11.12 -1.35 7.55
CA GLY A 12 10.54 -0.31 6.68
C GLY A 12 9.18 0.23 7.13
N ILE A 13 8.71 -0.20 8.30
CA ILE A 13 7.53 0.33 9.00
C ILE A 13 8.00 1.46 9.91
N GLU A 14 7.32 2.60 9.87
CA GLU A 14 7.63 3.74 10.75
C GLU A 14 7.04 3.46 12.13
N VAL A 15 7.82 3.73 13.17
CA VAL A 15 7.44 3.47 14.56
C VAL A 15 7.43 4.80 15.31
N GLU A 16 6.29 5.11 15.92
CA GLU A 16 6.12 6.24 16.82
C GLU A 16 5.91 5.75 18.24
N GLN A 17 6.72 6.25 19.17
CA GLN A 17 6.68 5.87 20.57
C GLN A 17 6.33 7.09 21.41
N PHE A 18 5.26 6.99 22.20
CA PHE A 18 4.78 8.05 23.08
C PHE A 18 4.47 7.46 24.45
N GLY A 19 5.33 7.75 25.44
CA GLY A 19 5.23 7.14 26.77
C GLY A 19 5.27 5.61 26.67
N ASP A 20 4.21 4.96 27.16
CA ASP A 20 4.06 3.50 27.12
C ASP A 20 3.34 2.98 25.86
N MET A 21 3.06 3.86 24.89
CA MET A 21 2.36 3.51 23.65
C MET A 21 3.34 3.42 22.47
N ILE A 22 3.15 2.39 21.65
CA ILE A 22 3.84 2.21 20.37
C ILE A 22 2.77 2.22 19.27
N SER A 23 2.93 3.11 18.30
CA SER A 23 2.10 3.21 17.10
C SER A 23 2.93 2.87 15.87
N LEU A 24 2.36 2.08 14.96
CA LEU A 24 2.97 1.73 13.69
C LEU A 24 2.33 2.58 12.58
N LYS A 25 3.16 3.13 11.70
CA LYS A 25 2.72 3.95 10.57
C LYS A 25 3.33 3.43 9.27
N GLN A 26 2.51 3.45 8.23
CA GLN A 26 2.90 3.05 6.87
C GLN A 26 2.55 4.06 5.80
N GLN A 27 2.34 5.33 6.18
CA GLN A 27 1.96 6.38 5.25
C GLN A 27 2.95 6.48 4.07
N ARG A 28 4.26 6.42 4.35
CA ARG A 28 5.28 6.44 3.31
C ARG A 28 5.22 5.24 2.37
N TYR A 29 4.86 4.07 2.89
CA TYR A 29 4.71 2.86 2.07
C TYR A 29 3.46 2.95 1.19
N ALA A 30 2.33 3.44 1.72
CA ALA A 30 1.13 3.70 0.94
C ALA A 30 1.39 4.68 -0.23
N LEU A 31 2.13 5.78 0.03
CA LEU A 31 2.52 6.73 -1.02
C LEU A 31 3.40 6.10 -2.10
N ARG A 32 4.32 5.20 -1.71
CA ARG A 32 5.14 4.44 -2.68
C ARG A 32 4.31 3.50 -3.55
N ILE A 33 3.25 2.89 -3.00
CA ILE A 33 2.34 2.07 -3.80
C ILE A 33 1.64 2.92 -4.85
N LEU A 34 1.14 4.11 -4.48
CA LEU A 34 0.49 5.04 -5.41
C LEU A 34 1.45 5.52 -6.51
N ASP A 35 2.70 5.82 -6.18
CA ASP A 35 3.74 6.14 -7.17
C ASP A 35 3.97 4.97 -8.13
N HIS A 36 4.17 3.76 -7.58
CA HIS A 36 4.48 2.57 -8.37
C HIS A 36 3.33 2.14 -9.28
N SER A 37 2.08 2.33 -8.86
CA SER A 37 0.90 2.04 -9.67
C SER A 37 0.47 3.18 -10.60
N GLY A 38 1.13 4.35 -10.54
CA GLY A 38 0.78 5.53 -11.34
C GLY A 38 -0.55 6.18 -10.91
N MET A 39 -0.88 6.13 -9.62
CA MET A 39 -2.15 6.59 -9.05
C MET A 39 -2.04 7.82 -8.14
N GLN A 40 -0.91 8.55 -8.17
CA GLN A 40 -0.71 9.74 -7.31
C GLN A 40 -1.76 10.83 -7.55
N ASP A 41 -2.17 11.02 -8.80
CA ASP A 41 -3.14 12.06 -9.20
C ASP A 41 -4.59 11.54 -9.19
N CYS A 42 -4.83 10.31 -8.72
CA CYS A 42 -6.18 9.76 -8.64
C CYS A 42 -6.98 10.44 -7.52
N ASN A 43 -8.26 10.69 -7.79
CA ASN A 43 -9.18 11.18 -6.76
C ASN A 43 -9.40 10.12 -5.67
N PRO A 44 -9.44 10.51 -4.39
CA PRO A 44 -9.74 9.59 -3.31
C PRO A 44 -11.19 9.09 -3.44
N THR A 45 -11.40 7.79 -3.25
CA THR A 45 -12.72 7.16 -3.24
C THR A 45 -12.76 6.06 -2.18
N ALA A 46 -13.87 5.98 -1.44
CA ALA A 46 -14.08 4.93 -0.44
C ALA A 46 -14.40 3.57 -1.09
N THR A 47 -14.98 3.59 -2.29
CA THR A 47 -15.38 2.40 -3.05
C THR A 47 -14.90 2.54 -4.50
N PRO A 48 -13.70 2.01 -4.83
CA PRO A 48 -13.10 2.18 -6.16
C PRO A 48 -13.76 1.35 -7.26
N LEU A 49 -14.55 0.33 -6.90
CA LEU A 49 -15.29 -0.51 -7.84
C LEU A 49 -16.73 -0.71 -7.33
N GLU A 50 -17.71 -0.60 -8.22
CA GLU A 50 -19.10 -0.90 -7.87
C GLU A 50 -19.30 -2.41 -7.63
N ALA A 51 -20.09 -2.76 -6.62
CA ALA A 51 -20.33 -4.15 -6.20
C ALA A 51 -20.90 -5.06 -7.31
N TRP A 52 -21.53 -4.48 -8.33
CA TRP A 52 -22.20 -5.20 -9.42
C TRP A 52 -21.56 -4.97 -10.78
N PHE A 53 -20.28 -4.58 -10.81
CA PHE A 53 -19.56 -4.34 -12.05
C PHE A 53 -19.51 -5.63 -12.89
N LYS A 54 -20.29 -5.65 -13.99
CA LYS A 54 -20.28 -6.77 -14.94
C LYS A 54 -19.08 -6.61 -15.87
N PHE A 55 -18.13 -7.55 -15.79
CA PHE A 55 -17.09 -7.66 -16.80
C PHE A 55 -17.72 -7.98 -18.15
N ASN A 56 -17.67 -7.03 -19.09
CA ASN A 56 -18.07 -7.28 -20.46
C ASN A 56 -16.89 -7.93 -21.20
N ASN A 57 -16.98 -9.23 -21.48
CA ASN A 57 -15.96 -9.99 -22.20
C ASN A 57 -15.78 -9.56 -23.67
N GLY A 58 -16.60 -8.62 -24.17
CA GLY A 58 -16.55 -8.12 -25.55
C GLY A 58 -15.45 -7.11 -25.85
N VAL A 59 -14.79 -6.55 -24.83
CA VAL A 59 -13.64 -5.65 -25.05
C VAL A 59 -12.38 -6.49 -25.12
N LYS A 60 -11.61 -6.39 -26.22
CA LYS A 60 -10.25 -6.93 -26.27
C LYS A 60 -9.45 -6.30 -25.13
N SER A 61 -9.33 -7.01 -24.01
CA SER A 61 -8.57 -6.53 -22.87
C SER A 61 -7.12 -6.44 -23.29
N GLN A 62 -6.49 -5.32 -22.93
CA GLN A 62 -5.07 -5.17 -23.15
C GLN A 62 -4.36 -6.19 -22.26
N SER A 63 -3.42 -6.95 -22.84
CA SER A 63 -2.63 -7.90 -22.07
C SER A 63 -1.89 -7.13 -20.97
N VAL A 64 -2.15 -7.49 -19.72
CA VAL A 64 -1.49 -6.90 -18.54
C VAL A 64 -0.25 -7.74 -18.22
N ASP A 65 0.83 -7.05 -17.88
CA ASP A 65 2.03 -7.71 -17.36
C ASP A 65 1.71 -8.38 -16.00
N PRO A 66 1.75 -9.72 -15.92
CA PRO A 66 1.37 -10.44 -14.71
C PRO A 66 2.28 -10.12 -13.53
N THR A 67 3.56 -9.82 -13.78
CA THR A 67 4.52 -9.50 -12.72
C THR A 67 4.18 -8.16 -12.07
N LYS A 68 3.84 -7.14 -12.87
CA LYS A 68 3.40 -5.84 -12.35
C LYS A 68 2.12 -5.96 -11.53
N PHE A 69 1.15 -6.71 -12.04
CA PHE A 69 -0.11 -6.95 -11.32
C PHE A 69 0.13 -7.63 -9.97
N GLN A 70 0.89 -8.73 -9.95
CA GLN A 70 1.20 -9.46 -8.73
C GLN A 70 2.01 -8.63 -7.74
N SER A 71 2.92 -7.78 -8.22
CA SER A 71 3.70 -6.87 -7.38
C SER A 71 2.79 -5.87 -6.64
N ILE A 72 1.85 -5.22 -7.35
CA ILE A 72 0.89 -4.29 -6.73
C ILE A 72 0.02 -5.00 -5.69
N ILE A 73 -0.51 -6.19 -6.02
CA ILE A 73 -1.31 -6.98 -5.08
C ILE A 73 -0.50 -7.38 -3.84
N GLY A 74 0.76 -7.79 -4.01
CA GLY A 74 1.66 -8.10 -2.91
C GLY A 74 1.90 -6.90 -2.00
N SER A 75 2.14 -5.72 -2.60
CA SER A 75 2.34 -4.48 -1.84
C SER A 75 1.09 -4.06 -1.06
N LEU A 76 -0.10 -4.14 -1.67
CA LEU A 76 -1.37 -3.85 -0.99
C LEU A 76 -1.63 -4.81 0.18
N ARG A 77 -1.36 -6.11 0.00
CA ARG A 77 -1.48 -7.10 1.08
C ARG A 77 -0.54 -6.79 2.24
N TYR A 78 0.72 -6.43 1.94
CA TYR A 78 1.66 -6.04 2.98
C TYR A 78 1.13 -4.84 3.76
N LEU A 79 0.66 -3.79 3.07
CA LEU A 79 0.12 -2.58 3.71
C LEU A 79 -1.02 -2.92 4.69
N VAL A 80 -2.00 -3.74 4.29
CA VAL A 80 -3.14 -4.10 5.16
C VAL A 80 -2.74 -4.96 6.36
N HIS A 81 -1.79 -5.86 6.18
CA HIS A 81 -1.38 -6.77 7.26
C HIS A 81 -0.46 -6.14 8.32
N THR A 82 0.03 -4.93 8.06
CA THR A 82 1.04 -4.28 8.90
C THR A 82 0.63 -2.90 9.44
N THR A 83 -0.57 -2.43 9.08
CA THR A 83 -1.24 -1.24 9.65
C THR A 83 -2.10 -1.58 10.86
#